data_AF-A0A7U9KTG0-F1
#
_entry.id   AF-A0A7U9KTG0-F1
#
_cell.length_a   1.000
_cell.length_b   1.000
_cell.length_c   1.000
_cell.angle_alpha   90.00
_cell.angle_beta   90.00
_cell.angle_gamma   90.00
#
_symmetry.space_group_name_H-M   'P 1'
#
loop_
_entity.id
_entity.type
_entity.pdbx_description
1 polymer ?
#
loop_
_entity_poly.entity_id
_entity_poly.type
_entity_poly.pdbx_seq_one_letter_code
_entity_poly.pdbx_strand_id
1 'polypeptide(L)'
;MHGAFRQGKVLAGERAPWLAVGPSPVVGERAYDLAWLVLDRFEDLAAGSGAASAARRRVAKLADSLDVDRDRLRSWTLYRAVDSGVREMTTTGGDVQRGELLLEFATWL
;
A
#
# COMPACT_ATOMS: atom_id res chain seq x y z
N MET A 1 -11.32 10.58 -2.17
CA MET A 1 -10.33 9.53 -2.54
C MET A 1 -11.03 8.18 -2.58
N HIS A 2 -10.46 7.17 -3.25
CA HIS A 2 -11.03 5.81 -3.34
C HIS A 2 -11.04 5.11 -1.97
N GLY A 3 -10.03 5.36 -1.13
CA GLY A 3 -9.91 4.90 0.26
C GLY A 3 -9.55 3.42 0.45
N ALA A 4 -9.44 2.68 -0.66
CA ALA A 4 -9.06 1.28 -0.72
C ALA A 4 -8.30 0.97 -2.01
N PHE A 5 -7.54 1.94 -2.55
CA PHE A 5 -6.96 1.86 -3.89
C PHE A 5 -5.78 0.88 -3.96
N ARG A 6 -6.03 -0.32 -4.48
CA ARG A 6 -5.06 -1.40 -4.63
C ARG A 6 -5.23 -2.09 -5.97
N GLN A 7 -4.25 -2.87 -6.42
CA GLN A 7 -4.20 -3.56 -7.71
C GLN A 7 -5.51 -4.32 -8.00
N GLY A 8 -6.04 -5.03 -7.01
CA GLY A 8 -7.31 -5.78 -7.14
C GLY A 8 -8.57 -4.91 -7.29
N LYS A 9 -8.46 -3.58 -7.20
CA LYS A 9 -9.55 -2.62 -7.42
C LYS A 9 -9.47 -1.94 -8.78
N VAL A 10 -8.49 -2.28 -9.62
CA VAL A 10 -8.38 -1.78 -11.00
C VAL A 10 -8.67 -2.93 -11.94
N LEU A 11 -9.81 -2.85 -12.64
CA LEU A 11 -10.29 -3.89 -13.55
C LEU A 11 -10.35 -3.35 -14.98
N ALA A 12 -10.18 -4.24 -15.96
CA ALA A 12 -10.44 -3.89 -17.36
C ALA A 12 -11.94 -3.59 -17.56
N GLY A 13 -12.27 -2.68 -18.48
CA GLY A 13 -13.67 -2.30 -18.74
C GLY A 13 -13.93 -1.84 -20.17
N GLU A 14 -15.21 -1.74 -20.51
CA GLU A 14 -15.65 -1.31 -21.84
C GLU A 14 -15.81 0.21 -21.94
N ARG A 15 -16.25 0.88 -20.86
CA ARG A 15 -16.42 2.35 -20.83
C ARG A 15 -15.08 3.11 -20.82
N ALA A 16 -14.03 2.46 -20.33
CA ALA A 16 -12.65 2.91 -20.35
C ALA A 16 -11.75 1.69 -20.16
N PRO A 17 -10.51 1.68 -20.69
CA PRO A 17 -9.63 0.51 -20.63
C PRO A 17 -9.39 -0.01 -19.21
N TRP A 18 -9.42 0.87 -18.20
CA TRP A 18 -9.25 0.54 -16.79
C TRP A 18 -10.27 1.29 -15.93
N LEU A 19 -10.87 0.60 -14.96
CA LEU A 19 -11.85 1.13 -14.03
C LEU A 19 -11.43 0.86 -12.59
N ALA A 20 -11.42 1.91 -11.76
CA ALA A 20 -11.32 1.78 -10.31
C ALA A 20 -12.70 1.44 -9.73
N VAL A 21 -12.78 0.37 -8.93
CA VAL A 21 -14.06 -0.19 -8.45
C VAL A 21 -14.10 -0.43 -6.94
N GLY A 22 -15.31 -0.48 -6.38
CA GLY A 22 -15.55 -0.81 -4.97
C GLY A 22 -14.81 0.11 -3.99
N PRO A 23 -15.04 1.43 -4.06
CA PRO A 23 -14.40 2.40 -3.17
C PRO A 23 -14.92 2.30 -1.74
N SER A 24 -14.11 2.76 -0.80
CA SER A 24 -14.48 3.06 0.59
C SER A 24 -14.14 4.52 0.83
N PRO A 25 -14.97 5.47 0.35
CA PRO A 25 -14.55 6.85 0.14
C PRO A 25 -14.14 7.56 1.43
N VAL A 26 -13.07 8.36 1.33
CA VAL A 26 -12.61 9.27 2.38
C VAL A 26 -12.20 10.63 1.82
N VAL A 27 -12.29 11.65 2.65
CA VAL A 27 -11.74 12.99 2.39
C VAL A 27 -10.38 13.08 3.09
N GLY A 28 -9.35 13.51 2.35
CA GLY A 28 -8.00 13.57 2.87
C GLY A 28 -6.96 13.82 1.79
N GLU A 29 -5.69 13.62 2.15
CA GLU A 29 -4.54 13.85 1.28
C GLU A 29 -4.34 12.74 0.24
N ARG A 30 -4.10 13.10 -1.02
CA ARG A 30 -3.90 12.17 -2.15
C ARG A 30 -2.92 11.03 -1.87
N ALA A 31 -1.81 11.32 -1.20
CA ALA A 31 -0.77 10.34 -0.87
C ALA A 31 -1.28 9.19 0.04
N TYR A 32 -2.31 9.43 0.86
CA TYR A 32 -2.92 8.41 1.71
C TYR A 32 -3.50 7.24 0.91
N ASP A 33 -4.12 7.53 -0.23
CA ASP A 33 -4.77 6.49 -1.05
C ASP A 33 -3.74 5.64 -1.81
N LEU A 34 -2.60 6.24 -2.16
CA LEU A 34 -1.50 5.57 -2.86
C LEU A 34 -0.68 4.64 -1.96
N ALA A 35 -0.74 4.81 -0.64
CA ALA A 35 -0.03 3.96 0.31
C ALA A 35 -0.40 2.47 0.15
N TRP A 36 -1.64 2.16 -0.23
CA TRP A 36 -2.08 0.79 -0.51
C TRP A 36 -1.40 0.17 -1.73
N LEU A 37 -1.15 0.96 -2.79
CA LEU A 37 -0.42 0.49 -3.97
C LEU A 37 1.06 0.22 -3.66
N VAL A 38 1.66 0.95 -2.72
CA VAL A 38 3.03 0.66 -2.27
C VAL A 38 3.09 -0.72 -1.59
N LEU A 39 2.07 -1.02 -0.76
CA LEU A 39 1.93 -2.28 -0.02
C LEU A 39 1.40 -3.46 -0.86
N ASP A 40 0.99 -3.24 -2.11
CA ASP A 40 0.51 -4.36 -2.93
C ASP A 40 1.60 -5.40 -3.14
N ARG A 41 1.27 -6.67 -2.92
CA ARG A 41 2.22 -7.79 -3.08
C ARG A 41 3.49 -7.59 -2.24
N PHE A 42 3.38 -7.00 -1.05
CA PHE A 42 4.53 -6.82 -0.14
C PHE A 42 5.17 -8.15 0.27
N GLU A 43 4.39 -9.24 0.33
CA GLU A 43 4.87 -10.59 0.62
C GLU A 43 5.85 -11.09 -0.45
N ASP A 44 5.53 -10.84 -1.73
CA ASP A 44 6.43 -11.16 -2.84
C ASP A 44 7.70 -10.31 -2.80
N LEU A 45 7.60 -9.05 -2.35
CA LEU A 45 8.78 -8.21 -2.11
C LEU A 45 9.64 -8.75 -0.97
N ALA A 46 9.01 -9.19 0.12
CA ALA A 46 9.68 -9.73 1.30
C ALA A 46 10.44 -11.03 0.97
N ALA A 47 9.88 -11.87 0.10
CA ALA A 47 10.51 -13.09 -0.36
C ALA A 47 11.69 -12.86 -1.33
N GLY A 48 11.83 -11.65 -1.88
CA GLY A 48 12.88 -11.29 -2.82
C GLY A 48 14.16 -10.76 -2.16
N SER A 49 15.27 -10.79 -2.90
CA SER A 49 16.50 -10.13 -2.46
C SER A 49 16.35 -8.60 -2.57
N GLY A 50 16.80 -7.88 -1.53
CA GLY A 50 16.79 -6.41 -1.53
C GLY A 50 15.41 -5.78 -1.33
N ALA A 51 14.53 -6.43 -0.56
CA ALA A 51 13.18 -5.95 -0.22
C ALA A 51 13.14 -4.47 0.17
N ALA A 52 14.06 -4.02 1.04
CA ALA A 52 14.09 -2.63 1.48
C ALA A 52 14.39 -1.62 0.37
N SER A 53 15.30 -1.98 -0.55
CA SER A 53 15.59 -1.15 -1.72
C SER A 53 14.40 -1.14 -2.69
N ALA A 54 13.71 -2.27 -2.84
CA ALA A 54 12.52 -2.38 -3.69
C ALA A 54 11.34 -1.55 -3.15
N ALA A 55 11.10 -1.57 -1.83
CA ALA A 55 10.07 -0.76 -1.17
C ALA A 55 10.32 0.73 -1.39
N ARG A 56 11.53 1.23 -1.11
CA ARG A 56 11.92 2.63 -1.35
C ARG A 56 11.79 3.05 -2.82
N ARG A 57 12.17 2.17 -3.76
CA ARG A 57 11.98 2.42 -5.20
C ARG A 57 10.50 2.52 -5.58
N ARG A 58 9.62 1.71 -4.99
CA ARG A 58 8.16 1.80 -5.25
C ARG A 58 7.59 3.12 -4.77
N VAL A 59 7.95 3.56 -3.57
CA VAL A 59 7.55 4.87 -3.04
C VAL A 59 7.98 5.98 -3.99
N ALA A 60 9.27 6.02 -4.37
CA ALA A 60 9.79 7.03 -5.28
C ALA A 60 9.05 7.02 -6.62
N LYS A 61 8.92 5.85 -7.25
CA LYS A 61 8.27 5.72 -8.57
C LYS A 61 6.80 6.15 -8.54
N LEU A 62 6.04 5.76 -7.52
CA LEU A 62 4.63 6.15 -7.40
C LEU A 62 4.47 7.64 -7.10
N ALA A 63 5.31 8.19 -6.24
CA ALA A 63 5.32 9.62 -5.93
C ALA A 63 5.57 10.45 -7.19
N ASP A 64 6.63 10.11 -7.92
CA ASP A 64 7.03 10.81 -9.15
C ASP A 64 5.97 10.65 -10.26
N SER A 65 5.34 9.48 -10.40
CA SER A 65 4.35 9.23 -11.47
C SER A 65 3.02 9.96 -11.27
N LEU A 66 2.68 10.33 -10.03
CA LEU A 66 1.38 10.89 -9.68
C LEU A 66 1.48 12.29 -9.05
N ASP A 67 2.67 12.88 -9.09
CA ASP A 67 2.97 14.23 -8.59
C ASP A 67 2.44 14.44 -7.16
N VAL A 68 2.88 13.54 -6.26
CA VAL A 68 2.68 13.65 -4.82
C VAL A 68 4.01 13.75 -4.10
N ASP A 69 3.99 14.38 -2.92
CA ASP A 69 5.18 14.46 -2.09
C ASP A 69 5.63 13.06 -1.63
N ARG A 70 6.92 12.78 -1.87
CA ARG A 70 7.52 11.46 -1.60
C ARG A 70 7.57 11.13 -0.11
N ASP A 71 7.88 12.10 0.73
CA ASP A 71 7.99 11.91 2.17
C ASP A 71 6.61 11.72 2.80
N ARG A 72 5.59 12.41 2.27
CA ARG A 72 4.19 12.16 2.62
C ARG A 72 3.74 10.76 2.22
N LEU A 73 4.03 10.31 1.00
CA LEU A 73 3.69 8.95 0.58
C LEU A 73 4.40 7.91 1.45
N ARG A 74 5.71 8.08 1.71
CA ARG A 74 6.47 7.22 2.64
C ARG A 74 5.80 7.16 4.01
N SER A 75 5.44 8.30 4.58
CA SER A 75 4.82 8.40 5.91
C SER A 75 3.44 7.72 5.96
N TRP A 76 2.63 7.88 4.92
CA TRP A 76 1.35 7.19 4.83
C TRP A 76 1.49 5.69 4.61
N THR A 77 2.48 5.24 3.83
CA THR A 77 2.80 3.82 3.72
C THR A 77 3.24 3.24 5.07
N LEU A 78 4.09 3.96 5.81
CA LEU A 78 4.50 3.54 7.16
C LEU A 78 3.30 3.38 8.08
N TYR A 79 2.44 4.39 8.14
CA TYR A 79 1.19 4.33 8.90
C TYR A 79 0.34 3.11 8.51
N ARG A 80 0.10 2.88 7.20
CA ARG A 80 -0.72 1.77 6.72
C ARG A 80 -0.12 0.40 7.00
N ALA A 81 1.20 0.27 6.91
CA ALA A 81 1.92 -0.97 7.22
C ALA A 81 1.74 -1.31 8.71
N VAL A 82 1.96 -0.34 9.60
CA VAL A 82 1.80 -0.53 11.05
C VAL A 82 0.34 -0.78 11.42
N ASP A 83 -0.59 0.05 10.95
CA ASP A 83 -2.04 -0.08 11.20
C ASP A 83 -2.55 -1.46 10.76
N SER A 84 -2.19 -1.89 9.55
CA SER A 84 -2.57 -3.21 9.03
C SER A 84 -1.90 -4.34 9.80
N GLY A 85 -0.61 -4.22 10.12
CA GLY A 85 0.14 -5.25 10.85
C GLY A 85 -0.43 -5.49 12.24
N VAL A 86 -0.69 -4.40 12.99
CA VAL A 86 -1.32 -4.46 14.31
C VAL A 86 -2.73 -5.04 14.21
N ARG A 87 -3.52 -4.64 13.20
CA ARG A 87 -4.87 -5.18 13.00
C ARG A 87 -4.86 -6.69 12.73
N GLU A 88 -3.96 -7.18 11.89
CA GLU A 88 -3.82 -8.62 11.62
C GLU A 88 -3.46 -9.41 12.89
N MET A 89 -2.59 -8.86 13.75
CA MET A 89 -2.20 -9.52 15.00
C MET A 89 -3.29 -9.50 16.09
N THR A 90 -4.13 -8.47 16.12
CA THR A 90 -5.07 -8.23 17.24
C THR A 90 -6.50 -8.67 16.92
N THR A 91 -6.85 -8.83 15.64
CA THR A 91 -8.18 -9.29 15.23
C THR A 91 -8.32 -10.79 15.48
N THR A 92 -9.43 -11.22 16.08
CA THR A 92 -9.75 -12.65 16.23
C THR A 92 -9.75 -13.35 14.88
N GLY A 93 -8.90 -14.37 14.72
CA GLY A 93 -8.72 -15.09 13.45
C GLY A 93 -7.86 -14.36 12.41
N GLY A 94 -7.15 -13.30 12.81
CA GLY A 94 -6.17 -12.62 11.95
C GLY A 94 -4.90 -13.43 11.73
N ASP A 95 -4.09 -12.99 10.77
CA ASP A 95 -2.87 -13.68 10.36
C ASP A 95 -1.63 -13.03 10.99
N VAL A 96 -1.11 -13.66 12.05
CA VAL A 96 0.05 -13.16 12.80
C VAL A 96 1.28 -13.04 11.91
N GLN A 97 1.54 -14.03 11.06
CA GLN A 97 2.73 -14.03 10.19
C GLN A 97 2.64 -12.90 9.15
N ARG A 98 1.46 -12.70 8.57
CA ARG A 98 1.21 -11.56 7.69
C ARG A 98 1.37 -10.22 8.42
N GLY A 99 0.93 -10.15 9.68
CA GLY A 99 1.12 -9.00 10.55
C GLY A 99 2.59 -8.67 10.80
N GLU A 100 3.40 -9.67 11.14
CA GLU A 100 4.85 -9.53 11.33
C GLU A 100 5.55 -9.05 10.05
N LEU A 101 5.21 -9.60 8.89
CA LEU A 101 5.76 -9.15 7.60
C LEU A 101 5.38 -7.70 7.26
N LEU A 102 4.18 -7.23 7.64
CA LEU A 102 3.80 -5.83 7.49
C LEU A 102 4.61 -4.90 8.41
N LEU A 103 4.87 -5.35 9.64
CA LEU A 103 5.72 -4.61 10.57
C LEU A 103 7.20 -4.63 10.14
N GLU A 104 7.67 -5.72 9.54
CA GLU A 104 8.99 -5.78 8.92
C GLU A 104 9.08 -4.81 7.73
N PHE A 105 8.06 -4.79 6.86
CA PHE A 105 7.98 -3.85 5.74
C PHE A 105 8.07 -2.40 6.21
N ALA A 106 7.44 -2.06 7.34
CA ALA A 106 7.52 -0.73 7.94
C ALA A 106 8.96 -0.29 8.24
N THR A 107 9.86 -1.22 8.57
CA THR A 107 11.29 -0.93 8.83
C THR A 107 12.10 -0.59 7.58
N TRP A 108 11.56 -0.88 6.39
CA TRP A 108 12.24 -0.68 5.11
C TRP A 108 12.05 0.71 4.51
N LEU A 109 11.07 1.45 5.01
CA LEU A 109 10.64 2.75 4.50
C LEU A 109 11.54 3.86 5.00
#